data_AF-A0A1M7P8Z9-F1
#
_entry.id   AF-A0A1M7P8Z9-F1
#
_cell.length_a   1.000
_cell.length_b   1.000
_cell.length_c   1.000
_cell.angle_alpha   90.00
_cell.angle_beta   90.00
_cell.angle_gamma   90.00
#
_symmetry.space_group_name_H-M   'P 1'
#
loop_
_entity.id
_entity.type
_entity.pdbx_description
1 polymer ?
#
loop_
_entity_poly.entity_id
_entity_poly.type
_entity_poly.pdbx_seq_one_letter_code
_entity_poly.pdbx_strand_id
1 'polypeptide(L)'
;MSHRLHAISSKAKDPWRGFVDENIAYIEMALEPEIQRIFLRDGPAVLGDPSSWPSQSECNRSMTENLGRLKKDGVIIDVDPEGAARLLSGAALHAAQWIAHADNPAATSKHAVKAFKALLDGLLTRAKQGPARVSRAGRLERGD
;
A
#
# COMPACT_ATOMS: atom_id res chain seq x y z
N MET A 1 -1.07 11.83 -11.94
CA MET A 1 -0.41 10.80 -11.10
C MET A 1 -0.56 9.41 -11.70
N SER A 2 -1.77 8.95 -12.06
CA SER A 2 -2.05 7.57 -12.51
C SER A 2 -1.19 7.06 -13.67
N HIS A 3 -0.86 7.90 -14.68
CA HIS A 3 -0.02 7.45 -15.80
C HIS A 3 1.42 7.09 -15.38
N ARG A 4 2.01 7.80 -14.41
CA ARG A 4 3.35 7.50 -13.89
C ARG A 4 3.33 6.20 -13.09
N LEU A 5 2.31 6.00 -12.25
CA LEU A 5 2.15 4.82 -11.41
C LEU A 5 1.93 3.56 -12.27
N HIS A 6 1.09 3.65 -13.29
CA HIS A 6 0.88 2.56 -14.25
C HIS A 6 2.15 2.21 -15.06
N ALA A 7 3.00 3.20 -15.37
CA ALA A 7 4.29 2.96 -16.02
C ALA A 7 5.30 2.24 -15.11
N ILE A 8 5.12 2.26 -13.79
CA ILE A 8 5.96 1.53 -12.84
C ILE A 8 5.52 0.07 -12.79
N SER A 9 4.21 -0.19 -12.62
CA SER A 9 3.70 -1.57 -12.57
C SER A 9 3.89 -2.33 -13.88
N SER A 10 3.72 -1.68 -15.04
CA SER A 10 3.89 -2.31 -16.36
C SER A 10 5.32 -2.76 -16.69
N LYS A 11 6.34 -2.27 -15.97
CA LYS A 11 7.74 -2.69 -16.15
C LYS A 11 8.12 -3.94 -15.36
N ALA A 12 7.30 -4.36 -14.40
CA ALA A 12 7.61 -5.50 -13.56
C ALA A 12 7.31 -6.82 -14.28
N LYS A 13 8.29 -7.75 -14.24
CA LYS A 13 8.12 -9.11 -14.76
C LYS A 13 7.21 -9.98 -13.87
N ASP A 14 7.12 -9.62 -12.58
CA ASP A 14 6.25 -10.26 -11.60
C ASP A 14 5.07 -9.32 -11.31
N PRO A 15 3.82 -9.72 -11.61
CA PRO A 15 2.63 -8.91 -11.35
C PRO A 15 2.51 -8.45 -9.90
N TRP A 16 2.91 -9.29 -8.93
CA TRP A 16 2.92 -8.90 -7.52
C TRP A 16 3.90 -7.77 -7.27
N ARG A 17 5.13 -7.91 -7.78
CA ARG A 17 6.15 -6.89 -7.64
C ARG A 17 5.73 -5.55 -8.25
N GLY A 18 5.11 -5.59 -9.43
CA GLY A 18 4.59 -4.38 -10.08
C GLY A 18 3.52 -3.69 -9.25
N PHE A 19 2.60 -4.47 -8.66
CA PHE A 19 1.58 -3.95 -7.76
C PHE A 19 2.18 -3.31 -6.50
N VAL A 20 3.16 -3.97 -5.87
CA VAL A 20 3.86 -3.45 -4.69
C VAL A 20 4.60 -2.16 -5.03
N ASP A 21 5.37 -2.14 -6.12
CA ASP A 21 6.17 -0.99 -6.55
C ASP A 21 5.28 0.22 -6.89
N GLU A 22 4.11 -0.01 -7.49
CA GLU A 22 3.12 1.05 -7.77
C GLU A 22 2.58 1.70 -6.49
N ASN A 23 2.17 0.90 -5.50
CA ASN A 23 1.66 1.45 -4.24
C ASN A 23 2.75 2.19 -3.43
N ILE A 24 3.98 1.69 -3.46
CA ILE A 24 5.11 2.36 -2.80
C ILE A 24 5.38 3.70 -3.47
N ALA A 25 5.40 3.74 -4.80
CA ALA A 25 5.60 4.97 -5.53
C ALA A 25 4.53 6.01 -5.20
N TYR A 26 3.26 5.61 -5.03
CA TYR A 26 2.20 6.50 -4.56
C TYR A 26 2.50 7.10 -3.18
N ILE A 27 2.97 6.30 -2.22
CA ILE A 27 3.33 6.77 -0.87
C ILE A 27 4.53 7.74 -0.94
N GLU A 28 5.55 7.40 -1.72
CA GLU A 28 6.77 8.21 -1.86
C GLU A 28 6.54 9.54 -2.58
N MET A 29 5.48 9.65 -3.39
CA MET A 29 5.06 10.93 -3.98
C MET A 29 4.72 11.99 -2.92
N ALA A 30 4.47 11.61 -1.67
CA ALA A 30 4.31 12.55 -0.55
C ALA A 30 5.59 13.35 -0.21
N LEU A 31 6.74 12.98 -0.77
CA LEU A 31 8.00 13.72 -0.67
C LEU A 31 8.14 14.80 -1.76
N GLU A 32 7.33 14.74 -2.82
CA GLU A 32 7.36 15.73 -3.89
C GLU A 32 6.70 17.02 -3.38
N PRO A 33 7.38 18.19 -3.43
CA PRO A 33 6.91 19.41 -2.75
C PRO A 33 5.49 19.85 -3.13
N GLU A 34 5.14 19.73 -4.41
CA GLU A 34 3.82 20.09 -4.92
C GLU A 34 2.73 19.16 -4.37
N ILE A 35 2.96 17.85 -4.40
CA ILE A 35 2.01 16.86 -3.91
C ILE A 35 1.87 16.98 -2.40
N GLN A 36 2.99 17.16 -1.69
CA GLN A 36 3.00 17.34 -0.25
C GLN A 36 2.17 18.55 0.17
N ARG A 37 2.43 19.72 -0.43
CA ARG A 37 1.79 20.97 -0.02
C ARG A 37 0.37 21.07 -0.55
N ILE A 38 0.18 20.93 -1.85
CA ILE A 38 -1.11 21.19 -2.49
C ILE A 38 -2.07 20.02 -2.28
N PHE A 39 -1.65 18.79 -2.57
CA PHE A 39 -2.55 17.65 -2.56
C PHE A 39 -2.79 17.10 -1.15
N LEU A 40 -1.75 16.98 -0.32
CA LEU A 40 -1.82 16.28 0.97
C LEU A 40 -2.03 17.20 2.19
N ARG A 41 -1.80 18.51 2.08
CA ARG A 41 -2.02 19.48 3.16
C ARG A 41 -3.16 20.46 2.83
N ASP A 42 -3.00 21.23 1.76
CA ASP A 42 -3.96 22.28 1.40
C ASP A 42 -5.28 21.68 0.92
N GLY A 43 -5.21 20.63 0.11
CA GLY A 43 -6.37 19.91 -0.41
C GLY A 43 -7.32 19.44 0.70
N PRO A 44 -6.89 18.65 1.70
CA PRO A 44 -7.76 18.24 2.81
C PRO A 44 -8.34 19.42 3.60
N ALA A 45 -7.57 20.49 3.79
CA ALA A 45 -8.01 21.67 4.52
C ALA A 45 -9.12 22.45 3.79
N VAL A 46 -9.14 22.40 2.45
CA VAL A 46 -10.09 23.15 1.61
C VAL A 46 -11.26 22.29 1.12
N LEU A 47 -10.99 21.04 0.73
CA LEU A 47 -11.92 20.15 0.05
C LEU A 47 -12.44 19.00 0.93
N GLY A 48 -12.00 18.93 2.19
CA GLY A 48 -12.37 17.85 3.11
C GLY A 48 -11.65 16.53 2.82
N ASP A 49 -12.24 15.41 3.25
CA ASP A 49 -11.58 14.11 3.22
C ASP A 49 -11.18 13.66 1.80
N PRO A 50 -9.87 13.46 1.51
CA PRO A 50 -9.41 13.00 0.21
C PRO A 50 -9.98 11.64 -0.20
N SER A 51 -10.38 10.78 0.75
CA SER A 51 -11.00 9.48 0.45
C SER A 51 -12.30 9.60 -0.37
N SER A 52 -12.96 10.76 -0.29
CA SER A 52 -14.21 11.07 -0.97
C SER A 52 -14.04 11.76 -2.32
N TRP A 53 -12.81 12.16 -2.69
CA TRP A 53 -12.59 12.92 -3.92
C TRP A 53 -12.82 12.06 -5.17
N PRO A 54 -13.31 12.64 -6.28
CA PRO A 54 -13.56 11.89 -7.52
C PRO A 54 -12.36 11.10 -8.05
N SER A 55 -11.13 11.57 -7.79
CA SER A 55 -9.89 10.88 -8.15
C SER A 55 -9.70 9.53 -7.44
N GLN A 56 -10.28 9.34 -6.25
CA GLN A 56 -10.19 8.08 -5.51
C GLN A 56 -11.03 6.96 -6.13
N SER A 57 -12.15 7.30 -6.77
CA SER A 57 -13.01 6.32 -7.43
C SER A 57 -12.27 5.55 -8.52
N GLU A 58 -11.45 6.25 -9.31
CA GLU A 58 -10.63 5.64 -10.36
C GLU A 58 -9.51 4.76 -9.79
N CYS A 59 -8.82 5.25 -8.75
CA CYS A 59 -7.75 4.51 -8.09
C CYS A 59 -8.28 3.21 -7.46
N ASN A 60 -9.45 3.27 -6.80
CA ASN A 60 -10.12 2.11 -6.24
C ASN A 60 -10.53 1.10 -7.32
N ARG A 61 -11.06 1.56 -8.46
CA ARG A 61 -11.42 0.66 -9.57
C ARG A 61 -10.18 -0.08 -10.10
N SER A 62 -9.12 0.66 -10.42
CA SER A 62 -7.87 0.09 -10.92
C SER A 62 -7.25 -0.90 -9.94
N MET A 63 -7.24 -0.57 -8.64
CA MET A 63 -6.71 -1.45 -7.59
C MET A 63 -7.56 -2.72 -7.43
N THR A 64 -8.89 -2.60 -7.51
CA THR A 64 -9.83 -3.73 -7.46
C THR A 64 -9.57 -4.71 -8.62
N GLU A 65 -9.38 -4.19 -9.84
CA GLU A 65 -9.06 -5.01 -11.01
C GLU A 65 -7.72 -5.75 -10.87
N ASN A 66 -6.68 -5.07 -10.38
CA ASN A 66 -5.38 -5.67 -10.14
C ASN A 66 -5.43 -6.78 -9.08
N LEU A 67 -6.09 -6.54 -7.95
CA LEU A 67 -6.28 -7.53 -6.90
C LEU A 67 -7.11 -8.73 -7.40
N GLY A 68 -8.14 -8.49 -8.22
CA GLY A 68 -8.92 -9.55 -8.85
C GLY A 68 -8.07 -10.46 -9.75
N ARG A 69 -7.14 -9.88 -10.54
CA ARG A 69 -6.19 -10.64 -11.35
C ARG A 69 -5.21 -11.44 -10.49
N LEU A 70 -4.60 -10.82 -9.49
CA LEU A 70 -3.67 -11.47 -8.56
C LEU A 70 -4.33 -12.65 -7.82
N LYS A 71 -5.61 -12.49 -7.43
CA LYS A 71 -6.40 -13.55 -6.82
C LYS A 71 -6.66 -14.69 -7.79
N LYS A 72 -7.09 -14.39 -9.02
CA LYS A 72 -7.32 -15.39 -10.08
C LYS A 72 -6.06 -16.20 -10.39
N ASP A 73 -4.90 -15.57 -10.34
CA ASP A 73 -3.61 -16.19 -10.60
C ASP A 73 -3.04 -16.94 -9.37
N GLY A 74 -3.77 -16.99 -8.25
CA GLY A 74 -3.37 -17.69 -7.03
C GLY A 74 -2.19 -17.04 -6.29
N VAL A 75 -1.90 -15.78 -6.59
CA VAL A 75 -0.78 -15.02 -6.00
C VAL A 75 -1.13 -14.54 -4.59
N ILE A 76 -2.37 -14.07 -4.40
CA ILE A 76 -2.90 -13.62 -3.11
C ILE A 76 -3.98 -14.55 -2.58
N ILE A 77 -4.24 -14.47 -1.28
CA ILE A 77 -5.28 -15.21 -0.56
C ILE A 77 -6.68 -14.89 -1.11
N ASP A 78 -7.66 -15.74 -0.77
CA ASP A 78 -9.07 -15.54 -1.13
C ASP A 78 -9.68 -14.37 -0.32
N VAL A 79 -9.43 -13.16 -0.78
CA VAL A 79 -10.00 -11.91 -0.24
C VAL A 79 -10.99 -11.30 -1.24
N ASP A 80 -11.95 -10.52 -0.74
CA ASP A 80 -12.78 -9.67 -1.59
C ASP A 80 -11.91 -8.55 -2.22
N PRO A 81 -11.76 -8.48 -3.56
CA PRO A 81 -10.87 -7.51 -4.20
C PRO A 81 -11.27 -6.05 -3.93
N GLU A 82 -12.57 -5.77 -3.86
CA GLU A 82 -13.09 -4.40 -3.69
C GLU A 82 -12.86 -3.89 -2.26
N GLY A 83 -13.12 -4.73 -1.26
CA GLY A 83 -12.83 -4.47 0.14
C GLY A 83 -11.34 -4.31 0.40
N ALA A 84 -10.51 -5.19 -0.17
CA ALA A 84 -9.06 -5.07 -0.08
C ALA A 84 -8.55 -3.78 -0.74
N ALA A 85 -9.07 -3.40 -1.91
CA ALA A 85 -8.71 -2.15 -2.58
C ALA A 85 -9.02 -0.93 -1.71
N ARG A 86 -10.21 -0.84 -1.12
CA ARG A 86 -10.58 0.29 -0.24
C ARG A 86 -9.67 0.41 0.97
N LEU A 87 -9.36 -0.72 1.62
CA LEU A 87 -8.48 -0.74 2.79
C LEU A 87 -7.04 -0.34 2.42
N LEU A 88 -6.51 -0.85 1.32
CA LEU A 88 -5.17 -0.50 0.84
C LEU A 88 -5.08 0.96 0.42
N SER A 89 -6.07 1.48 -0.32
CA SER A 89 -6.15 2.90 -0.68
C SER A 89 -6.17 3.80 0.55
N GLY A 90 -6.96 3.45 1.57
CA GLY A 90 -7.02 4.20 2.82
C GLY A 90 -5.69 4.17 3.57
N ALA A 91 -5.06 2.99 3.68
CA ALA A 91 -3.76 2.85 4.32
C ALA A 91 -2.65 3.62 3.58
N ALA A 92 -2.65 3.59 2.24
CA ALA A 92 -1.68 4.32 1.42
C ALA A 92 -1.88 5.84 1.53
N LEU A 93 -3.13 6.33 1.48
CA LEU A 93 -3.46 7.73 1.68
C LEU A 93 -3.03 8.21 3.08
N HIS A 94 -3.34 7.45 4.12
CA HIS A 94 -2.94 7.79 5.47
C HIS A 94 -1.41 7.80 5.61
N ALA A 95 -0.69 6.85 5.01
CA ALA A 95 0.76 6.85 4.98
C ALA A 95 1.33 8.11 4.30
N ALA A 96 0.76 8.50 3.16
CA ALA A 96 1.14 9.72 2.45
C ALA A 96 0.88 10.98 3.29
N GLN A 97 -0.28 11.09 3.94
CA GLN A 97 -0.60 12.20 4.84
C GLN A 97 0.35 12.24 6.05
N TRP A 98 0.70 11.09 6.63
CA TRP A 98 1.67 11.02 7.73
C TRP A 98 3.04 11.55 7.31
N ILE A 99 3.55 11.14 6.14
CA ILE A 99 4.79 11.67 5.56
C ILE A 99 4.69 13.18 5.36
N ALA A 100 3.57 13.63 4.78
CA ALA A 100 3.37 15.03 4.46
C ALA A 100 3.34 15.92 5.70
N HIS A 101 2.98 15.44 6.88
CA HIS A 101 2.90 16.25 8.10
C HIS A 101 4.08 16.05 9.07
N ALA A 102 5.05 15.20 8.73
CA ALA A 102 6.18 14.90 9.60
C ALA A 102 7.27 15.99 9.56
N ASP A 103 7.98 16.16 10.68
CA ASP A 103 9.16 17.03 10.78
C ASP A 103 10.31 16.57 9.87
N ASN A 104 10.43 15.24 9.68
CA ASN A 104 11.39 14.64 8.76
C ASN A 104 10.68 13.70 7.77
N PRO A 105 10.10 14.24 6.68
CA PRO A 105 9.33 13.45 5.71
C PRO A 105 10.13 12.28 5.12
N ALA A 106 11.41 12.47 4.82
CA ALA A 106 12.25 11.44 4.22
C ALA A 106 12.50 10.25 5.15
N ALA A 107 12.70 10.48 6.46
CA ALA A 107 12.80 9.41 7.43
C ALA A 107 11.45 8.70 7.61
N THR A 108 10.37 9.48 7.74
CA THR A 108 8.99 8.94 7.89
C THR A 108 8.59 8.08 6.70
N SER A 109 8.95 8.48 5.47
CA SER A 109 8.68 7.71 4.26
C SER A 109 9.28 6.30 4.32
N LYS A 110 10.51 6.15 4.80
CA LYS A 110 11.13 4.83 4.98
C LYS A 110 10.36 3.95 5.96
N HIS A 111 9.86 4.52 7.05
CA HIS A 111 9.05 3.80 8.04
C HIS A 111 7.68 3.40 7.46
N ALA A 112 7.00 4.34 6.81
CA ALA A 112 5.71 4.13 6.18
C ALA A 112 5.77 3.04 5.10
N VAL A 113 6.74 3.12 4.19
CA VAL A 113 6.95 2.11 3.13
C VAL A 113 7.24 0.74 3.72
N LYS A 114 8.06 0.65 4.78
CA LYS A 114 8.35 -0.63 5.44
C LYS A 114 7.09 -1.25 6.06
N ALA A 115 6.28 -0.45 6.77
CA ALA A 115 5.03 -0.93 7.38
C ALA A 115 4.00 -1.33 6.32
N PHE A 116 3.83 -0.51 5.28
CA PHE A 116 2.88 -0.78 4.21
C PHE A 116 3.23 -2.04 3.42
N LYS A 117 4.53 -2.28 3.14
CA LYS A 117 4.99 -3.55 2.55
C LYS A 117 4.58 -4.77 3.38
N ALA A 118 4.71 -4.68 4.71
CA ALA A 118 4.30 -5.78 5.58
C ALA A 118 2.79 -6.05 5.53
N LEU A 119 1.96 -5.00 5.38
CA LEU A 119 0.52 -5.16 5.15
C LEU A 119 0.22 -5.85 3.82
N LEU A 120 0.88 -5.42 2.74
CA LEU A 120 0.76 -6.06 1.43
C LEU A 120 1.18 -7.53 1.46
N ASP A 121 2.33 -7.84 2.05
CA ASP A 121 2.86 -9.20 2.12
C ASP A 121 1.90 -10.15 2.87
N GLY A 122 1.07 -9.64 3.78
CA GLY A 122 0.01 -10.40 4.44
C GLY A 122 -1.06 -10.95 3.49
N LEU A 123 -1.20 -10.39 2.28
CA LEU A 123 -2.12 -10.87 1.25
C LEU A 123 -1.56 -12.02 0.44
N LEU A 124 -0.24 -12.24 0.41
CA LEU A 124 0.36 -13.31 -0.39
C LEU A 124 -0.12 -14.69 0.08
N THR A 125 -0.30 -15.62 -0.86
CA THR A 125 -0.55 -17.02 -0.49
C THR A 125 0.67 -17.61 0.24
N ARG A 126 0.44 -18.59 1.11
CA ARG A 126 1.52 -19.26 1.88
C ARG A 126 2.58 -19.92 1.00
N ALA A 127 2.27 -20.26 -0.25
CA ALA A 127 3.23 -20.76 -1.24
C ALA A 127 4.21 -19.68 -1.73
N LYS A 128 3.83 -18.40 -1.62
CA LYS A 128 4.64 -17.23 -2.03
C LYS A 128 5.28 -16.51 -0.84
N GLN A 129 4.67 -16.59 0.35
CA GLN A 129 5.35 -16.24 1.60
C GLN A 129 6.44 -17.31 1.82
N GLY A 130 7.72 -16.99 1.61
CA GLY A 130 8.82 -17.90 1.96
C GLY A 130 8.69 -18.41 3.41
N PRO A 131 9.43 -19.47 3.81
CA PRO A 131 9.17 -20.21 5.05
C PRO A 131 8.93 -19.26 6.23
N ALA A 132 7.69 -19.26 6.73
CA ALA A 132 7.27 -18.39 7.81
C ALA A 132 8.24 -18.56 8.99
N ARG A 133 8.91 -17.47 9.39
CA ARG A 133 9.63 -17.43 10.66
C ARG A 133 8.60 -17.50 11.77
N VAL A 134 8.21 -18.71 12.14
CA VAL A 134 7.49 -18.98 13.39
C VAL A 134 8.47 -18.61 14.50
N SER A 135 8.30 -17.42 15.07
CA SER A 135 9.01 -17.03 16.27
C SER A 135 8.52 -17.96 17.38
N ARG A 136 9.33 -18.97 17.69
CA ARG A 136 9.09 -19.97 18.72
C ARG A 136 9.39 -19.32 20.09
N ALA A 137 8.55 -18.38 20.51
CA ALA A 137 8.61 -17.81 21.85
C ALA A 137 7.48 -18.42 22.69
N GLY A 138 7.85 -19.22 23.69
CA GLY A 138 6.93 -19.62 24.77
C GLY A 138 6.57 -21.10 24.86
N ARG A 139 7.57 -22.00 24.88
CA ARG A 139 7.44 -23.26 25.62
C ARG A 139 8.58 -23.33 26.65
N LEU A 140 8.35 -22.68 27.78
CA LEU A 140 8.95 -23.05 29.07
C LEU A 140 7.95 -24.05 29.66
N GLU A 141 8.14 -25.38 29.63
CA GLU A 141 9.11 -26.15 30.41
C GLU A 141 9.11 -25.72 31.89
N ARG A 142 8.14 -26.25 32.66
CA ARG A 142 8.26 -26.75 34.04
C ARG A 142 7.09 -27.75 34.22
N GLY A 143 7.24 -29.06 34.41
CA GLY A 143 8.36 -29.83 34.95
C GLY A 143 8.13 -30.03 36.45
N ASP A 144 7.55 -31.18 36.78
CA ASP A 144 7.26 -31.80 38.09
C ASP A 144 6.31 -31.10 39.09
#